data_AF-Q0E1W6-F1
#
_entry.id   AF-Q0E1W6-F1
#
_cell.length_a   1.000
_cell.length_b   1.000
_cell.length_c   1.000
_cell.angle_alpha   90.00
_cell.angle_beta   90.00
_cell.angle_gamma   90.00
#
_symmetry.space_group_name_H-M   'P 1'
#
loop_
_entity.id
_entity.type
_entity.pdbx_description
1 polymer ?
#
loop_
_entity_poly.entity_id
_entity_poly.type
_entity_poly.pdbx_seq_one_letter_code
_entity_poly.pdbx_strand_id
1 'polypeptide(L)'
;MLTSEVPSPRDPELVERLILDLLDPELKRHAPSELRKKREMFQNLALLLWNSFGIVASLLQEIIVVYPALSPPTLSLGASNRVCNALALLQCIASHSETRTHFLQGKDHGYV
;
A
#
# COMPACT_ATOMS: atom_id res chain seq x y z
N MET A 1 1.28 -28.51 -21.28
CA MET A 1 2.08 -27.30 -21.53
C MET A 1 1.28 -26.12 -21.00
N LEU A 2 1.58 -25.66 -19.78
CA LEU A 2 0.97 -24.46 -19.22
C LEU A 2 1.77 -23.28 -19.77
N THR A 3 1.15 -22.48 -20.63
CA THR A 3 1.70 -21.20 -21.07
C THR A 3 1.79 -20.31 -19.83
N SER A 4 2.99 -20.15 -19.29
CA SER A 4 3.28 -19.10 -18.32
C SER A 4 3.25 -17.77 -19.09
N GLU A 5 2.06 -17.19 -19.22
CA GLU A 5 1.97 -15.77 -19.57
C GLU A 5 2.67 -15.01 -18.46
N VAL A 6 3.87 -14.50 -18.79
CA VAL A 6 4.57 -13.55 -17.94
C VAL A 6 3.66 -12.32 -17.88
N PRO A 7 3.12 -11.97 -16.70
CA PRO A 7 2.13 -10.91 -16.61
C PRO A 7 2.70 -9.61 -17.14
N SER A 8 2.00 -8.99 -18.09
CA SER A 8 2.45 -7.74 -18.71
C SER A 8 2.54 -6.65 -17.65
N PRO A 9 3.59 -5.80 -17.63
CA PRO A 9 3.75 -4.77 -16.60
C PRO A 9 2.63 -3.70 -16.56
N ARG A 10 1.66 -3.74 -17.49
CA ARG A 10 0.46 -2.89 -17.57
C ARG A 10 -0.83 -3.61 -17.19
N ASP A 11 -0.73 -4.82 -16.66
CA ASP A 11 -1.90 -5.65 -16.39
C ASP A 11 -2.65 -5.18 -15.13
N PRO A 12 -3.92 -4.75 -15.22
CA PRO A 12 -4.71 -4.40 -14.05
C PRO A 12 -4.86 -5.57 -13.07
N GLU A 13 -4.82 -6.82 -13.55
CA GLU A 13 -4.92 -8.01 -12.72
C GLU A 13 -3.71 -8.15 -11.77
N LEU A 14 -2.53 -7.69 -12.17
CA LEU A 14 -1.35 -7.64 -11.29
C LEU A 14 -1.52 -6.63 -10.16
N VAL A 15 -2.16 -5.49 -10.42
CA VAL A 15 -2.38 -4.46 -9.40
C VAL A 15 -3.37 -4.97 -8.37
N GLU A 16 -4.47 -5.59 -8.80
CA GLU A 16 -5.44 -6.20 -7.90
C GLU A 16 -4.79 -7.30 -7.05
N ARG A 17 -3.95 -8.16 -7.66
CA ARG A 17 -3.23 -9.19 -6.92
C ARG A 17 -2.23 -8.61 -5.92
N LEU A 18 -1.50 -7.56 -6.29
CA LEU A 18 -0.60 -6.87 -5.36
C LEU A 18 -1.35 -6.16 -4.22
N ILE A 19 -2.57 -5.68 -4.46
CA ILE A 19 -3.46 -5.14 -3.43
C ILE A 19 -3.91 -6.26 -2.48
N LEU A 20 -4.24 -7.44 -3.00
CA LEU A 20 -4.54 -8.60 -2.16
C LEU A 20 -3.32 -9.06 -1.35
N ASP A 21 -2.13 -9.04 -1.95
CA ASP A 21 -0.87 -9.36 -1.27
C ASP A 21 -0.53 -8.35 -0.14
N LEU A 22 -1.05 -7.11 -0.18
CA LEU A 22 -0.92 -6.15 0.94
C LEU A 22 -1.73 -6.55 2.19
N LEU A 23 -2.72 -7.43 2.03
CA LEU A 23 -3.55 -7.95 3.12
C LEU A 23 -2.98 -9.26 3.69
N ASP A 24 -2.13 -9.96 2.94
CA ASP A 24 -1.48 -11.20 3.39
C ASP A 24 -0.18 -10.90 4.16
N PRO A 25 -0.07 -11.24 5.46
CA PRO A 25 1.12 -10.94 6.27
C PRO A 25 2.43 -11.59 5.78
N GLU A 26 2.36 -12.68 5.01
CA GLU A 26 3.56 -13.33 4.47
C GLU A 26 4.07 -12.63 3.19
N LEU A 27 3.15 -12.19 2.34
CA LEU A 27 3.43 -11.59 1.02
C LEU A 27 3.53 -10.06 1.06
N LYS A 28 2.92 -9.42 2.07
CA LYS A 28 2.91 -7.96 2.31
C LYS A 28 4.30 -7.33 2.36
N ARG A 29 5.35 -8.12 2.60
CA ARG A 29 6.73 -7.63 2.64
C ARG A 29 7.22 -7.07 1.30
N HIS A 30 6.72 -7.57 0.18
CA HIS A 30 7.20 -7.20 -1.16
C HIS A 30 6.22 -6.29 -1.92
N ALA A 31 4.92 -6.40 -1.64
CA ALA A 31 3.86 -5.69 -2.33
C ALA A 31 3.98 -4.14 -2.30
N PRO A 32 4.34 -3.48 -1.17
CA PRO A 32 4.44 -2.01 -1.12
C PRO A 32 5.49 -1.43 -2.06
N SER A 33 6.63 -2.13 -2.22
CA SER A 33 7.72 -1.70 -3.08
C SER A 33 7.33 -1.77 -4.56
N GLU A 34 6.68 -2.85 -4.96
CA GLU A 34 6.22 -3.05 -6.34
C GLU A 34 5.08 -2.09 -6.70
N LEU A 35 4.10 -1.90 -5.80
CA LEU A 35 3.02 -0.92 -6.00
C LEU A 35 3.56 0.51 -6.11
N ARG A 36 4.56 0.88 -5.32
CA ARG A 36 5.21 2.19 -5.42
C ARG A 36 5.86 2.40 -6.79
N LYS A 37 6.57 1.40 -7.34
CA LYS A 37 7.16 1.49 -8.69
C LYS A 37 6.10 1.65 -9.79
N LYS A 38 4.92 1.07 -9.58
CA LYS A 38 3.79 1.14 -10.50
C LYS A 38 2.95 2.41 -10.37
N ARG A 39 3.21 3.26 -9.37
CA ARG A 39 2.48 4.52 -9.12
C ARG A 39 2.40 5.44 -10.34
N GLU A 40 3.46 5.52 -11.14
CA GLU A 40 3.47 6.38 -12.35
C GLU A 40 2.69 5.77 -13.52
N MET A 41 2.53 4.44 -13.53
CA MET A 41 1.82 3.74 -14.60
C MET A 41 0.29 3.73 -14.39
N PHE A 42 -0.16 3.86 -13.14
CA PHE A 42 -1.57 3.81 -12.77
C PHE A 42 -1.96 5.10 -12.07
N GLN A 43 -2.43 6.09 -12.84
CA GLN A 43 -2.92 7.36 -12.29
C GLN A 43 -4.06 7.16 -11.26
N ASN A 44 -4.83 6.09 -11.41
CA ASN A 44 -5.92 5.72 -10.51
C ASN A 44 -5.50 4.81 -9.35
N LEU A 45 -4.20 4.57 -9.14
CA LEU A 45 -3.73 3.69 -8.05
C LEU A 45 -4.16 4.22 -6.67
N ALA A 46 -4.15 5.53 -6.49
CA ALA A 46 -4.61 6.16 -5.24
C ALA A 46 -6.08 5.83 -4.93
N LEU A 47 -6.95 5.89 -5.94
CA LEU A 47 -8.36 5.52 -5.84
C LEU A 47 -8.54 4.02 -5.54
N LEU A 48 -7.79 3.16 -6.24
CA LEU A 48 -7.85 1.71 -5.99
C LEU A 48 -7.44 1.37 -4.56
N LEU A 49 -6.34 1.95 -4.07
CA LEU A 49 -5.88 1.73 -2.70
C LEU A 49 -6.87 2.25 -1.66
N TRP A 50 -7.50 3.40 -1.93
CA TRP A 50 -8.48 4.01 -1.02
C TRP A 50 -9.81 3.25 -0.98
N ASN A 51 -10.28 2.75 -2.13
CA ASN A 51 -11.55 2.04 -2.24
C ASN A 51 -11.44 0.54 -1.87
N SER A 52 -10.22 0.03 -1.70
CA SER A 52 -9.99 -1.36 -1.29
C SER A 52 -10.08 -1.51 0.23
N PHE A 53 -10.96 -2.39 0.68
CA PHE A 53 -11.20 -2.63 2.10
C PHE A 53 -9.91 -3.07 2.83
N GLY A 54 -9.64 -2.46 3.98
CA GLY A 54 -8.55 -2.85 4.87
C GLY A 54 -7.15 -2.40 4.45
N ILE A 55 -6.96 -1.80 3.27
CA ILE A 55 -5.64 -1.36 2.78
C ILE A 55 -5.09 -0.20 3.61
N VAL A 56 -5.89 0.85 3.82
CA VAL A 56 -5.46 2.01 4.64
C VAL A 56 -5.12 1.56 6.06
N ALA A 57 -5.96 0.69 6.66
CA ALA A 57 -5.70 0.10 7.96
C ALA A 57 -4.40 -0.74 7.98
N SER A 58 -4.17 -1.56 6.95
CA SER A 58 -2.96 -2.37 6.80
C SER A 58 -1.69 -1.52 6.67
N LEU A 59 -1.77 -0.38 5.96
CA LEU A 59 -0.67 0.60 5.86
C LEU A 59 -0.40 1.32 7.19
N LEU A 60 -1.46 1.70 7.92
CA LEU A 60 -1.33 2.28 9.26
C LEU A 60 -0.71 1.29 10.24
N GLN A 61 -1.05 0.01 10.14
CA GLN A 61 -0.48 -1.04 10.98
C GLN A 61 1.04 -1.19 10.80
N GLU A 62 1.57 -0.99 9.58
CA GLU A 62 3.03 -0.97 9.32
C GLU A 62 3.73 0.19 10.06
N ILE A 63 3.04 1.32 10.26
CA ILE A 63 3.57 2.44 11.04
C ILE A 63 3.49 2.13 12.54
N ILE A 64 2.39 1.55 12.99
CA ILE A 64 2.19 1.24 14.42
C ILE A 64 3.22 0.22 14.91
N VAL A 65 3.53 -0.79 14.08
CA VAL A 65 4.43 -1.89 14.49
C VAL A 65 5.88 -1.42 14.70
N VAL A 66 6.28 -0.28 14.15
CA VAL A 66 7.65 0.26 14.33
C VAL A 66 7.81 1.11 15.59
N TYR A 67 6.72 1.57 16.23
CA TYR A 67 6.80 2.44 17.41
C TYR A 67 7.66 1.87 18.56
N PRO A 68 7.56 0.58 18.92
CA PRO A 68 8.40 0.00 19.96
C PRO A 68 9.90 0.05 19.65
N ALA A 69 10.27 0.04 18.36
CA ALA A 69 11.66 0.09 17.93
C ALA A 69 12.24 1.51 17.85
N LEU A 70 11.43 2.54 18.13
CA LEU A 70 11.89 3.94 18.18
C LEU A 70 12.52 4.29 19.53
N SER A 71 12.15 3.58 20.60
CA SER A 71 12.72 3.80 21.94
C SER A 71 12.76 2.49 22.75
N PRO A 72 13.96 1.92 23.01
CA PRO A 72 15.27 2.37 22.50
C PRO A 72 15.37 2.20 20.96
N PRO A 73 16.20 3.01 20.28
CA PRO A 73 16.30 3.00 18.82
C PRO A 73 16.94 1.69 18.33
N THR A 74 16.09 0.73 17.99
CA THR A 74 16.43 -0.62 17.54
C THR A 74 15.86 -0.92 16.15
N LEU A 75 15.42 0.13 15.45
CA LEU A 75 14.83 0.04 14.13
C LEU A 75 15.85 -0.49 13.11
N SER A 76 15.55 -1.66 12.54
CA SER A 76 16.38 -2.25 11.49
C SER A 76 16.20 -1.52 10.14
N LEU A 77 17.20 -1.61 9.26
CA LEU A 77 17.11 -1.06 7.90
C LEU A 77 15.90 -1.63 7.13
N GLY A 78 15.62 -2.93 7.29
CA GLY A 78 14.45 -3.57 6.69
C GLY A 78 13.13 -3.02 7.21
N ALA A 79 13.01 -2.79 8.53
CA ALA A 79 11.82 -2.18 9.11
C ALA A 79 11.63 -0.73 8.66
N SER A 80 12.72 0.05 8.60
CA SER A 80 12.72 1.43 8.09
C SER A 80 12.25 1.50 6.63
N ASN A 81 12.78 0.64 5.75
CA ASN A 81 12.36 0.61 4.35
C ASN A 81 10.87 0.27 4.17
N ARG A 82 10.35 -0.66 4.99
CA ARG A 82 8.92 -1.03 4.96
C ARG A 82 8.02 0.13 5.35
N VAL A 83 8.29 0.78 6.49
CA VAL A 83 7.48 1.92 6.93
C VAL A 83 7.59 3.09 5.95
N CYS A 84 8.76 3.32 5.35
CA CYS A 84 8.93 4.33 4.30
C CYS A 84 8.08 4.03 3.05
N ASN A 85 8.00 2.76 2.62
CA ASN A 85 7.14 2.38 1.50
C ASN A 85 5.65 2.56 1.84
N ALA A 86 5.23 2.19 3.06
CA ALA A 86 3.85 2.42 3.51
C ALA A 86 3.51 3.92 3.56
N LEU A 87 4.41 4.74 4.10
CA LEU A 87 4.27 6.20 4.12
C LEU A 87 4.19 6.79 2.70
N ALA A 88 4.98 6.29 1.75
CA ALA A 88 4.94 6.75 0.36
C ALA A 88 3.58 6.44 -0.32
N LEU A 89 2.97 5.30 0.01
CA LEU A 89 1.63 4.94 -0.47
C LEU A 89 0.55 5.81 0.17
N LEU A 90 0.63 6.07 1.48
CA LEU A 90 -0.28 7.00 2.16
C LEU A 90 -0.14 8.42 1.61
N GLN A 91 1.08 8.88 1.33
CA GLN A 91 1.32 10.15 0.64
C GLN A 91 0.71 10.18 -0.76
N CYS A 92 0.77 9.06 -1.51
CA CYS A 92 0.11 8.95 -2.81
C CYS A 92 -1.40 9.17 -2.68
N ILE A 93 -2.05 8.47 -1.75
CA ILE A 93 -3.49 8.60 -1.47
C ILE A 93 -3.82 10.04 -1.04
N ALA A 94 -3.03 10.64 -0.15
CA ALA A 94 -3.26 12.00 0.33
C ALA A 94 -3.03 13.08 -0.73
N SER A 95 -2.17 12.82 -1.72
CA SER A 95 -1.84 13.77 -2.80
C SER A 95 -2.85 13.77 -3.95
N HIS A 96 -3.66 12.72 -4.08
CA HIS A 96 -4.61 12.59 -5.18
C HIS A 96 -5.88 13.40 -4.91
N SER A 97 -6.31 14.21 -5.89
CA SER A 97 -7.38 15.21 -5.75
C SER A 97 -8.70 14.63 -5.24
N GLU A 98 -9.05 13.42 -5.71
CA GLU A 98 -10.31 12.75 -5.37
C GLU A 98 -10.31 12.06 -4.01
N THR A 99 -9.17 11.56 -3.54
CA THR A 99 -9.07 10.83 -2.25
C THR A 99 -8.62 11.73 -1.11
N ARG A 100 -7.94 12.84 -1.39
CA ARG A 100 -7.40 13.78 -0.39
C ARG A 100 -8.44 14.23 0.63
N THR A 101 -9.63 14.66 0.18
CA THR A 101 -10.67 15.17 1.09
C THR A 101 -11.20 14.06 1.99
N HIS A 102 -11.38 12.85 1.45
CA HIS A 102 -11.84 11.69 2.23
C HIS A 102 -10.77 11.22 3.23
N PHE A 103 -9.51 11.18 2.81
CA PHE A 103 -8.35 10.87 3.63
C PHE A 103 -8.22 11.84 4.82
N LEU A 104 -8.30 13.15 4.56
CA LEU A 104 -8.20 14.18 5.61
C LEU A 104 -9.40 14.18 6.56
N GLN A 105 -10.59 13.79 6.08
CA GLN A 105 -11.79 13.69 6.92
C GLN A 105 -11.88 12.37 7.68
N GLY A 106 -10.97 11.41 7.45
CA GLY A 106 -11.04 10.07 8.05
C GLY A 106 -12.31 9.30 7.65
N LYS A 107 -12.94 9.67 6.52
CA LYS A 107 -14.15 9.00 6.03
C LYS A 107 -13.76 7.77 5.25
N ASP A 108 -13.44 6.69 5.96
CA ASP A 108 -13.41 5.37 5.36
C ASP A 108 -14.78 5.08 4.76
N HIS A 109 -14.83 4.58 3.53
CA HIS A 109 -16.09 4.24 2.87
C HIS A 109 -16.79 3.10 3.65
N GLY A 110 -17.69 3.45 4.58
CA GLY A 110 -18.68 2.54 5.14
C GLY A 110 -18.52 2.13 6.61
N TYR A 111 -18.63 3.08 7.54
CA TYR A 111 -19.24 2.80 8.84
C TYR A 111 -20.39 3.79 9.09
N VAL A 112 -21.61 3.30 8.83
CA VAL A 112 -22.83 3.64 9.59
C VAL A 112 -22.82 2.75 10.83
#